data_AF-A0A176S2B0-F1
#
_entry.id   AF-A0A176S2B0-F1
#
_cell.length_a   1.000
_cell.length_b   1.000
_cell.length_c   1.000
_cell.angle_alpha   90.00
_cell.angle_beta   90.00
_cell.angle_gamma   90.00
#
_symmetry.space_group_name_H-M   'P 1'
#
loop_
_entity.id
_entity.type
_entity.pdbx_description
1 polymer ?
#
loop_
_entity_poly.entity_id
_entity_poly.type
_entity_poly.pdbx_seq_one_letter_code
_entity_poly.pdbx_strand_id
1 'polypeptide(L)' 'MTGAQLKKWREDFGLAQKQLSHLLAVDKSTISAWEIRRWRAFKDFEQGEFLKFFRKFDTNF' A
#
# COMPACT_ATOMS: atom_id res chain seq x y z
N MET A 1 -2.71 -8.84 2.10
CA MET A 1 -2.11 -8.32 0.87
C MET A 1 -0.59 -8.35 0.98
N THR A 2 0.13 -9.11 0.17
CA THR A 2 1.62 -9.12 0.11
C THR A 2 2.16 -7.84 -0.53
N GLY A 3 3.47 -7.57 -0.42
CA GLY A 3 4.12 -6.44 -1.10
C GLY A 3 3.95 -6.47 -2.63
N ALA A 4 4.00 -7.67 -3.23
CA ALA A 4 3.74 -7.86 -4.65
C ALA A 4 2.29 -7.54 -5.03
N GLN A 5 1.33 -7.89 -4.17
CA GLN A 5 -0.08 -7.56 -4.38
C GLN A 5 -0.32 -6.04 -4.26
N LEU A 6 0.34 -5.37 -3.30
CA LEU A 6 0.29 -3.91 -3.18
C LEU A 6 0.85 -3.22 -4.43
N LYS A 7 2.01 -3.70 -4.91
CA LYS A 7 2.63 -3.18 -6.14
C LYS A 7 1.70 -3.32 -7.34
N LYS A 8 1.12 -4.51 -7.50
CA LYS A 8 0.17 -4.79 -8.59
C LYS A 8 -1.05 -3.88 -8.50
N TRP A 9 -1.69 -3.77 -7.34
CA TRP A 9 -2.81 -2.85 -7.14
C TRP A 9 -2.42 -1.41 -7.48
N ARG A 10 -1.27 -0.93 -7.00
CA ARG A 10 -0.79 0.43 -7.29
C ARG A 10 -0.66 0.66 -8.80
N GLU A 11 -0.11 -0.32 -9.52
CA GLU A 11 0.10 -0.26 -10.97
C GLU A 11 -1.21 -0.37 -11.76
N ASP A 12 -2.14 -1.22 -11.32
CA ASP A 12 -3.47 -1.37 -11.93
C ASP A 12 -4.28 -0.05 -11.83
N PHE A 13 -4.04 0.75 -10.79
CA PHE A 13 -4.61 2.09 -10.62
C PHE A 13 -3.76 3.22 -11.24
N GLY A 14 -2.66 2.90 -11.94
CA GLY A 14 -1.80 3.88 -12.59
C GLY A 14 -1.05 4.82 -11.63
N LEU A 15 -0.88 4.42 -10.36
CA LEU A 15 -0.26 5.24 -9.33
C LEU A 15 1.27 5.06 -9.32
N ALA A 16 2.01 6.14 -9.21
CA ALA A 16 3.42 6.11 -8.81
C ALA A 16 3.54 5.86 -7.30
N GLN A 17 4.66 5.29 -6.85
CA GLN A 17 4.93 5.09 -5.41
C GLN A 17 4.78 6.39 -4.60
N LYS A 18 5.19 7.54 -5.16
CA LYS A 18 5.06 8.87 -4.54
C LYS A 18 3.59 9.31 -4.39
N GLN A 19 2.74 8.99 -5.37
CA GLN A 19 1.32 9.32 -5.29
C GLN A 19 0.65 8.48 -4.20
N LEU A 20 0.96 7.18 -4.15
CA LEU A 20 0.49 6.29 -3.09
C LEU A 20 0.99 6.73 -1.71
N SER A 21 2.24 7.18 -1.60
CA SER A 21 2.79 7.64 -0.32
C SER A 21 2.08 8.90 0.20
N HIS A 22 1.73 9.84 -0.69
CA HIS A 22 0.91 11.00 -0.32
C HIS A 22 -0.51 10.60 0.11
N LEU A 23 -1.15 9.67 -0.60
CA LEU A 23 -2.49 9.17 -0.26
C LEU A 23 -2.54 8.51 1.13
N LEU A 24 -1.46 7.83 1.50
CA LEU A 24 -1.35 7.11 2.75
C LEU A 24 -0.61 7.89 3.85
N ALA A 25 -0.21 9.13 3.58
CA ALA A 25 0.58 9.97 4.48
C ALA A 25 1.84 9.28 5.04
N VAL A 26 2.54 8.53 4.19
CA VAL A 26 3.82 7.87 4.51
C VAL A 26 4.92 8.33 3.56
N ASP A 27 6.18 8.04 3.91
CA ASP A 27 7.29 8.30 3.01
C ASP A 27 7.30 7.33 1.81
N LYS A 28 7.82 7.78 0.67
CA LYS A 28 7.94 6.95 -0.53
C LYS A 28 8.86 5.74 -0.31
N SER A 29 9.88 5.85 0.55
CA SER A 29 10.73 4.72 0.94
C SER A 29 9.95 3.66 1.73
N THR A 30 8.94 4.06 2.50
CA THR A 30 8.02 3.15 3.18
C THR A 30 7.22 2.32 2.18
N ILE A 31 6.68 2.94 1.13
CA ILE A 31 6.01 2.21 0.03
C ILE A 31 6.98 1.24 -0.65
N SER A 32 8.19 1.70 -0.98
CA SER A 32 9.21 0.84 -1.58
C SER A 32 9.55 -0.36 -0.67
N ALA A 33 9.70 -0.13 0.63
CA ALA A 33 9.97 -1.19 1.60
C ALA A 33 8.81 -2.20 1.70
N TRP A 34 7.57 -1.72 1.63
CA TRP A 34 6.38 -2.57 1.62
C TRP A 34 6.28 -3.42 0.36
N GLU A 35 6.60 -2.88 -0.81
CA GLU A 35 6.56 -3.61 -2.09
C GLU A 35 7.66 -4.67 -2.20
N ILE A 36 8.84 -4.41 -1.64
CA ILE A 36 10.02 -5.28 -1.77
C ILE A 36 10.07 -6.35 -0.67
N ARG A 37 9.61 -6.06 0.56
CA ARG A 37 9.72 -7.02 1.68
C ARG A 37 8.51 -7.94 1.78
N ARG A 38 8.76 -9.23 2.04
CA ARG A 38 7.75 -10.15 2.59
C ARG A 38 7.45 -9.77 4.05
N TRP A 39 6.51 -8.86 4.23
CA TRP A 39 5.57 -8.83 5.37
C TRP A 39 6.11 -8.85 6.81
N ARG A 40 7.34 -8.36 7.08
CA ARG A 40 7.81 -8.15 8.47
C ARG A 40 7.78 -6.69 8.94
N ALA A 41 7.81 -5.71 8.04
CA ALA A 41 7.74 -4.29 8.38
C ALA A 41 6.30 -3.73 8.40
N PHE A 42 5.30 -4.58 8.11
CA PHE A 42 3.90 -4.17 8.11
C PHE A 42 3.33 -4.09 9.53
N LYS A 43 3.95 -4.75 10.53
CA LYS A 43 3.43 -4.81 11.91
C LYS A 43 3.54 -3.51 12.70
N ASP A 44 4.39 -2.58 12.29
CA ASP A 44 4.69 -1.37 13.08
C ASP A 44 3.86 -0.14 12.67
N PHE A 45 3.08 -0.24 11.58
CA PHE A 45 2.11 0.78 11.19
C PHE A 45 0.72 0.23 11.49
N GLU A 46 -0.05 0.90 12.36
CA GLU A 46 -1.39 0.48 12.77
C GLU A 46 -2.27 0.11 11.56
N GLN A 47 -2.35 -1.19 11.25
CA GLN A 47 -2.94 -1.71 10.01
C GLN A 47 -4.46 -1.61 9.95
N GLY A 48 -5.12 -1.06 10.97
CA GLY A 48 -6.57 -0.89 11.00
C GLY A 48 -7.06 0.01 9.86
N GLU A 49 -6.41 1.15 9.64
CA GLU A 49 -6.84 2.13 8.66
C GLU A 49 -6.40 1.78 7.24
N PHE A 50 -5.22 1.17 7.09
CA PHE A 50 -4.71 0.74 5.78
C PHE A 50 -5.59 -0.34 5.14
N LEU A 51 -5.95 -1.39 5.89
CA LEU A 51 -6.81 -2.45 5.34
C LEU A 51 -8.24 -1.95 5.09
N LYS A 52 -8.74 -1.01 5.92
CA LYS A 52 -10.02 -0.34 5.70
C LYS A 52 -10.01 0.53 4.45
N PHE A 53 -8.93 1.28 4.21
CA PHE A 53 -8.74 2.05 2.98
C PHE A 53 -8.88 1.13 1.77
N PHE A 54 -8.06 0.08 1.67
CA PHE A 54 -8.12 -0.84 0.53
C PHE A 54 -9.50 -1.49 0.36
N ARG A 55 -10.14 -1.97 1.44
CA ARG A 55 -11.51 -2.53 1.36
C ARG A 55 -12.54 -1.52 0.84
N LYS A 56 -12.40 -0.24 1.19
CA LYS A 56 -13.26 0.84 0.70
C LYS A 56 -13.01 1.17 -0.77
N PHE A 57 -11.78 0.99 -1.25
CA PHE A 57 -11.41 1.28 -2.65
C PHE A 57 -11.66 0.09 -3.60
N ASP A 58 -11.51 -1.16 -3.15
CA ASP A 58 -11.72 -2.38 -3.96
C ASP A 58 -13.20 -2.73 -4.21
N THR A 59 -14.16 -2.10 -3.51
CA THR A 59 -15.59 -2.42 -3.61
C THR A 59 -16.31 -1.80 -4.83
N ASN A 60 -15.57 -1.23 -5.79
CA ASN A 60 -16.14 -0.57 -6.98
C ASN A 60 -15.77 -1.23 -8.33
N PHE A 61 -15.41 -2.52 -8.35
CA PHE A 61 -15.30 -3.32 -9.58
C PHE A 61 -15.96 -4.68 -9.44
#